data_AF-A0A256ZI88-F1
#
_entry.id   AF-A0A256ZI88-F1
#
_cell.length_a   1.000
_cell.length_b   1.000
_cell.length_c   1.000
_cell.angle_alpha   90.00
_cell.angle_beta   90.00
_cell.angle_gamma   90.00
#
_symmetry.space_group_name_H-M   'P 1'
#
loop_
_entity.id
_entity.type
_entity.pdbx_description
1 polymer ?
#
loop_
_entity_poly.entity_id
_entity_poly.type
_entity_poly.pdbx_seq_one_letter_code
_entity_poly.pdbx_strand_id
1 'polypeptide(L)' 'MKAQVFFTDMRARKAEEASVKKLRKLLDASGVLDVVEQGDLVAIKVHLGTPGNQRHIRPHHVRVVVEAVRERGGHPFVT' A
#
# COMPACT_ATOMS: atom_id res chain seq x y z
N MET A 1 -14.02 -16.19 -13.95
CA MET A 1 -13.50 -14.83 -14.23
C MET A 1 -12.02 -14.81 -13.90
N LYS A 2 -11.16 -14.16 -14.70
CA LYS A 2 -9.72 -14.01 -14.37
C LYS A 2 -9.54 -12.76 -13.50
N ALA A 3 -8.70 -12.84 -12.47
CA ALA A 3 -8.38 -11.69 -11.64
C ALA A 3 -7.56 -10.66 -12.42
N GLN A 4 -7.84 -9.37 -12.23
CA GLN A 4 -7.00 -8.29 -12.73
C GLN A 4 -5.78 -8.15 -11.81
N VAL A 5 -4.59 -8.04 -12.39
CA VAL A 5 -3.32 -7.97 -11.65
C VAL A 5 -2.61 -6.67 -11.98
N PHE A 6 -2.35 -5.85 -10.95
CA PHE A 6 -1.57 -4.63 -11.03
C PHE A 6 -0.17 -4.89 -10.48
N PHE A 7 0.88 -4.69 -11.28
CA PHE A 7 2.25 -4.96 -10.87
C PHE A 7 3.24 -3.96 -11.47
N THR A 8 4.39 -3.82 -10.82
CA THR A 8 5.51 -3.01 -11.31
C THR A 8 6.81 -3.63 -10.81
N ASP A 9 7.92 -3.34 -11.49
CA ASP A 9 9.24 -3.81 -11.09
C ASP A 9 9.86 -2.88 -10.02
N MET A 10 10.84 -3.41 -9.27
CA MET A 10 11.51 -2.68 -8.19
C MET A 10 12.72 -1.83 -8.64
N ARG A 11 13.06 -1.77 -9.94
CA ARG A 11 14.20 -0.96 -10.41
C ARG A 11 13.83 0.52 -10.38
N ALA A 12 14.77 1.37 -10.01
CA ALA A 12 14.62 2.81 -10.03
C ALA A 12 15.90 3.45 -10.57
N ARG A 13 15.78 4.26 -11.63
CA ARG A 13 16.86 5.06 -12.21
C ARG A 13 16.71 6.54 -11.91
N LYS A 14 15.50 6.99 -11.58
CA LYS A 14 15.17 8.37 -11.19
C LYS A 14 14.34 8.41 -9.92
N ALA A 15 14.27 9.59 -9.29
CA ALA A 15 13.54 9.79 -8.04
C ALA A 15 12.03 9.51 -8.16
N GLU A 16 11.44 9.64 -9.35
CA GLU A 16 10.03 9.35 -9.64
C GLU A 16 9.73 7.85 -9.68
N GLU A 17 10.76 7.03 -9.84
CA GLU A 17 10.69 5.58 -9.91
C GLU A 17 10.96 4.90 -8.56
N ALA A 18 11.16 5.68 -7.50
CA ALA A 18 11.29 5.16 -6.15
C ALA A 18 10.11 4.21 -5.82
N SER A 19 10.39 3.09 -5.15
CA SER A 19 9.41 2.01 -4.95
C SER A 19 8.12 2.48 -4.28
N VAL A 20 8.20 3.45 -3.36
CA VAL A 20 7.04 4.08 -2.70
C VAL A 20 6.15 4.86 -3.67
N LYS A 21 6.73 5.57 -4.65
CA LYS A 21 5.98 6.30 -5.69
C LYS A 21 5.33 5.34 -6.68
N LYS A 22 6.05 4.27 -7.04
CA LYS A 22 5.51 3.20 -7.87
C LYS A 22 4.33 2.49 -7.19
N LEU A 23 4.47 2.18 -5.89
CA LEU A 23 3.38 1.61 -5.09
C LEU A 23 2.16 2.54 -5.06
N ARG A 24 2.36 3.85 -4.87
CA ARG A 24 1.25 4.80 -4.91
C ARG A 24 0.50 4.78 -6.24
N LYS A 25 1.23 4.79 -7.36
CA LYS A 25 0.64 4.68 -8.70
C LYS A 25 -0.17 3.39 -8.88
N LEU A 26 0.30 2.26 -8.34
CA LEU A 26 -0.44 1.00 -8.39
C LEU A 26 -1.73 1.05 -7.56
N LEU A 27 -1.67 1.62 -6.35
CA LEU A 27 -2.86 1.81 -5.51
C LEU A 27 -3.91 2.65 -6.25
N ASP A 28 -3.51 3.79 -6.80
CA ASP A 28 -4.42 4.67 -7.54
C ASP A 28 -4.99 3.99 -8.80
N ALA A 29 -4.16 3.28 -9.57
CA ALA A 29 -4.60 2.56 -10.77
C ALA A 29 -5.55 1.39 -10.46
N SER A 30 -5.40 0.76 -9.28
CA SER A 30 -6.21 -0.40 -8.89
C SER A 30 -7.61 -0.06 -8.38
N GLY A 31 -7.84 1.18 -7.94
CA GLY A 31 -9.10 1.56 -7.28
C GLY A 31 -9.36 0.82 -5.95
N VAL A 32 -8.36 0.12 -5.39
CA VAL A 32 -8.56 -0.75 -4.21
C VAL A 32 -9.03 0.01 -2.96
N LEU A 33 -8.77 1.32 -2.90
CA LEU A 33 -9.17 2.18 -1.80
C LEU A 33 -10.45 2.98 -2.08
N ASP A 34 -11.14 2.74 -3.20
CA ASP A 34 -12.39 3.45 -3.54
C ASP A 34 -13.56 3.02 -2.64
N VAL A 35 -13.37 1.93 -1.88
CA VAL A 35 -14.29 1.46 -0.84
C VAL A 35 -14.22 2.28 0.46
N VAL A 36 -13.20 3.12 0.64
CA VAL A 36 -13.00 3.89 1.87
C VAL A 36 -13.86 5.16 1.83
N GLU A 37 -14.74 5.30 2.81
CA GLU A 37 -15.58 6.47 3.01
C GLU A 37 -15.04 7.38 4.13
N GLN A 38 -15.54 8.61 4.18
CA GLN A 38 -15.14 9.59 5.19
C GLN A 38 -15.56 9.11 6.59
N GLY A 39 -14.61 9.07 7.52
CA GLY A 39 -14.84 8.65 8.90
C GLY A 39 -14.68 7.14 9.13
N ASP A 40 -14.44 6.34 8.08
CA ASP A 40 -14.24 4.90 8.22
C ASP A 40 -13.05 4.56 9.10
N LEU A 41 -13.22 3.57 9.98
CA LEU A 41 -12.10 2.96 10.69
C LEU A 41 -11.52 1.83 9.83
N VAL A 42 -10.31 2.02 9.31
CA VAL A 42 -9.73 1.13 8.30
C VAL A 42 -8.58 0.31 8.86
N ALA A 43 -8.76 -1.01 8.93
CA ALA A 43 -7.70 -1.94 9.31
C ALA A 43 -6.74 -2.19 8.15
N ILE A 44 -5.45 -1.93 8.35
CA ILE A 44 -4.38 -2.27 7.40
C ILE A 44 -3.64 -3.48 7.95
N LYS A 45 -4.00 -4.67 7.45
CA LYS A 45 -3.37 -5.93 7.85
C LYS A 45 -1.99 -6.09 7.20
N VAL A 46 -0.96 -6.25 8.00
CA VAL A 46 0.42 -6.43 7.57
C VAL A 46 0.94 -7.77 8.08
N HIS A 47 1.53 -8.56 7.18
CA HIS A 47 2.25 -9.76 7.57
C HIS A 47 3.64 -9.39 8.12
N LEU A 48 3.86 -9.59 9.42
CA LEU A 48 5.11 -9.24 10.11
C LEU A 48 6.28 -10.18 9.80
N GLY A 49 6.01 -11.29 9.12
CA GLY A 49 6.98 -12.31 8.78
C GLY A 49 6.88 -13.50 9.73
N THR A 50 7.81 -14.43 9.58
CA THR A 50 7.96 -15.60 10.45
C THR A 50 9.24 -15.44 11.26
N PRO A 51 9.37 -16.12 12.43
CA PRO A 51 10.61 -16.10 13.21
C PRO A 51 11.83 -16.44 12.34
N GLY A 52 12.89 -15.62 12.45
CA GLY A 52 14.12 -15.78 11.66
C GLY A 52 14.06 -15.20 10.23
N ASN A 53 12.91 -14.71 9.77
CA ASN A 53 12.77 -14.12 8.44
C ASN A 53 13.07 -12.61 8.41
N GLN A 54 13.86 -12.17 7.43
CA GLN A 54 14.16 -10.75 7.19
C GLN A 54 13.32 -10.13 6.06
N ARG A 55 12.50 -10.92 5.37
CA ARG A 55 11.64 -10.50 4.25
C ARG A 55 10.25 -10.05 4.71
N HIS A 56 10.19 -9.18 5.71
CA HIS A 56 8.95 -8.52 6.11
C HIS A 56 8.71 -7.25 5.27
N ILE A 57 7.46 -6.79 5.22
CA ILE A 57 7.13 -5.54 4.55
C ILE A 57 7.77 -4.39 5.31
N ARG A 58 8.58 -3.59 4.62
CA ARG A 58 9.26 -2.45 5.24
C ARG A 58 8.24 -1.35 5.58
N PRO A 59 8.34 -0.68 6.76
CA PRO A 59 7.34 0.29 7.21
C PRO A 59 7.04 1.44 6.23
N HIS A 60 8.01 1.86 5.42
CA HIS A 60 7.79 2.92 4.42
C HIS A 60 6.81 2.53 3.31
N HIS A 61 6.66 1.24 2.98
CA HIS A 61 5.62 0.81 2.03
C HIS A 61 4.24 0.82 2.70
N VAL A 62 4.15 0.37 3.96
CA VAL A 62 2.91 0.43 4.74
C VAL A 62 2.42 1.88 4.88
N ARG A 63 3.35 2.81 5.13
CA ARG A 63 3.01 4.24 5.22
C ARG A 63 2.33 4.76 3.96
N VAL A 64 2.72 4.31 2.76
CA VAL A 64 2.05 4.75 1.52
C VAL A 64 0.55 4.42 1.55
N VAL A 65 0.19 3.23 2.04
CA VAL A 65 -1.22 2.81 2.18
C VAL A 65 -1.92 3.62 3.28
N VAL A 66 -1.25 3.82 4.42
CA VAL A 66 -1.78 4.63 5.54
C VAL A 66 -2.14 6.05 5.07
N GLU A 67 -1.22 6.75 4.40
CA GLU A 67 -1.49 8.11 3.92
C GLU A 67 -2.60 8.11 2.85
N ALA A 68 -2.63 7.11 1.96
CA ALA A 68 -3.67 7.00 0.94
C ALA A 68 -5.09 6.80 1.51
N VAL A 69 -5.20 6.13 2.66
CA VAL A 69 -6.46 6.01 3.41
C VAL A 69 -6.82 7.34 4.08
N ARG A 70 -5.85 8.03 4.72
CA ARG A 70 -6.09 9.33 5.38
C ARG A 70 -6.57 10.39 4.40
N GLU A 71 -5.98 10.43 3.20
CA GLU A 71 -6.38 11.36 2.13
C GLU A 71 -7.84 11.17 1.69
N ARG A 72 -8.41 9.97 1.88
CA ARG A 72 -9.82 9.67 1.60
C ARG A 72 -10.74 9.94 2.79
N GLY A 73 -10.20 10.46 3.89
CA GLY A 73 -10.95 10.76 5.11
C GLY A 73 -11.12 9.58 6.07
N GLY A 74 -10.48 8.44 5.80
CA GLY A 74 -10.47 7.28 6.69
C GLY A 74 -9.49 7.43 7.85
N HIS A 75 -9.72 6.65 8.90
CA HIS A 75 -8.90 6.52 10.11
C HIS A 75 -8.17 5.18 10.09
N PRO A 76 -6.94 5.10 9.56
CA PRO A 76 -6.22 3.85 9.46
C PRO A 76 -5.60 3.40 10.77
N PHE A 77 -5.55 2.09 11.00
CA PHE A 77 -4.70 1.46 12.00
C PHE A 77 -4.02 0.20 11.44
N VAL A 78 -2.79 -0.08 11.88
CA VAL A 78 -2.00 -1.21 11.36
C VAL A 78 -2.09 -2.39 12.32
N THR A 79 -2.29 -3.59 11.78
CA THR A 79 -2.45 -4.85 12.54
C THR A 79 -1.78 -6.05 11.85
#